data_AF-A0A5D2VPC9-F1
#
_entry.id   AF-A0A5D2VPC9-F1
#
_cell.length_a   1.000
_cell.length_b   1.000
_cell.length_c   1.000
_cell.angle_alpha   90.00
_cell.angle_beta   90.00
_cell.angle_gamma   90.00
#
_symmetry.space_group_name_H-M   'P 1'
#
loop_
_entity.id
_entity.type
_entity.pdbx_description
1 polymer ?
#
loop_
_entity_poly.entity_id
_entity_poly.type
_entity_poly.pdbx_seq_one_letter_code
_entity_poly.pdbx_strand_id
1 'polypeptide(L)'
;MEKHEINGPVHPSSSGSNGHNVRSPAHQPNFNSRAVQEALEHLASVDLSELFNEAKTEYCRATRDLRRCGRYVKYVLNSCGHASLCAECCQRCDLCPICRIPLASGNNRLQLCLFDECIDAGLISRRYGDIFQNKEDRDDQINADVQRLNSFFDVSLENNLVSLVCHYVTDICMDETAVSSDAITALLLDEKVVKDWVKRKFKNITTELQQIYYLKVGETEKSLCLLHKYSAYLASLSSILEVLESSFKGRPLAQLHDLHHLQESILKTKQHLEIIMWCIRHQFLEHVRSRHANFTSWHNLVRERKSAATARAWPDVVDRSADSTRQDGSLFIEDALANLDIEQACDQELGEESYFAFLLKDSSSFSRSKIEGLRGCYPFESLQAAVDILFLCGSSDLVVAKQAIFVYYLFDRHWSRPEEEWRDIVDDFATSFGINRHSLLESFIFCLLDDHTDEALQESFQLLPEISGPTTHPKIARVLLERQNPEVAHMVLRWSGRDDGSQLVSLSEAVTVVWVKVECRLLTEAFTYQRMLCTKVREKNFKYGPSEDGQCRCWMDWTEILVSELCCLCIRRNLVDRIIELPWNSDEEKYIHKCLLDCATDDPSSANGSLLLVFYLQDAL
;
A
#
# COMPACT_ATOMS: atom_id res chain seq x y z
N MET A 1 -8.48 -34.73 79.92
CA MET A 1 -8.32 -33.52 80.74
C MET A 1 -8.01 -32.38 79.77
N GLU A 2 -9.06 -31.77 79.21
CA GLU A 2 -9.64 -30.46 79.60
C GLU A 2 -8.74 -29.29 79.12
N LYS A 3 -9.11 -28.61 78.01
CA LYS A 3 -9.81 -27.29 77.87
C LYS A 3 -9.06 -26.11 78.54
N HIS A 4 -8.74 -25.00 77.87
CA HIS A 4 -9.58 -24.01 77.17
C HIS A 4 -8.75 -23.28 76.07
N GLU A 5 -9.22 -23.02 74.84
CA GLU A 5 -10.19 -22.01 74.35
C GLU A 5 -9.88 -20.53 74.68
N ILE A 6 -9.39 -19.79 73.68
CA ILE A 6 -9.75 -18.38 73.43
C ILE A 6 -9.98 -18.22 71.92
N ASN A 7 -11.23 -17.96 71.54
CA ASN A 7 -11.67 -17.67 70.18
C ASN A 7 -11.41 -16.20 69.81
N GLY A 8 -10.84 -15.98 68.62
CA GLY A 8 -10.99 -14.77 67.82
C GLY A 8 -11.02 -15.19 66.34
N PRO A 9 -11.93 -14.68 65.50
CA PRO A 9 -12.07 -15.16 64.13
C PRO A 9 -10.93 -14.64 63.25
N VAL A 10 -10.05 -15.55 62.83
CA VAL A 10 -9.12 -15.36 61.72
C VAL A 10 -9.87 -15.78 60.45
N HIS A 11 -10.13 -14.81 59.57
CA HIS A 11 -10.61 -15.08 58.22
C HIS A 11 -9.56 -15.91 57.46
N PRO A 12 -9.91 -17.08 56.89
CA PRO A 12 -9.05 -17.77 55.93
C PRO A 12 -9.25 -17.16 54.54
N SER A 13 -8.16 -16.64 53.99
CA SER A 13 -8.00 -16.22 52.61
C SER A 13 -8.23 -17.40 51.66
N SER A 14 -9.38 -17.42 50.99
CA SER A 14 -9.65 -18.35 49.89
C SER A 14 -9.24 -17.72 48.55
N SER A 15 -8.24 -18.33 47.94
CA SER A 15 -7.94 -18.41 46.51
C SER A 15 -9.09 -17.98 45.58
N GLY A 16 -8.96 -16.80 44.98
CA GLY A 16 -9.78 -16.34 43.87
C GLY A 16 -9.24 -16.87 42.55
N SER A 17 -9.97 -17.80 41.94
CA SER A 17 -9.80 -18.15 40.53
C SER A 17 -10.11 -16.92 39.69
N ASN A 18 -9.11 -16.37 39.00
CA ASN A 18 -9.32 -15.38 37.94
C ASN A 18 -9.96 -16.08 36.74
N GLY A 19 -11.28 -16.27 36.81
CA GLY A 19 -12.10 -16.52 35.63
C GLY A 19 -12.11 -15.24 34.80
N HIS A 20 -11.43 -15.26 33.66
CA HIS A 20 -11.57 -14.24 32.63
C HIS A 20 -13.03 -14.19 32.18
N ASN A 21 -13.77 -13.17 32.64
CA ASN A 21 -15.07 -12.84 32.09
C ASN A 21 -14.88 -12.43 30.63
N VAL A 22 -15.24 -13.34 29.73
CA VAL A 22 -15.55 -13.04 28.34
C VAL A 22 -16.56 -11.89 28.33
N ARG A 23 -16.17 -10.76 27.72
CA ARG A 23 -17.06 -9.61 27.48
C ARG A 23 -18.28 -10.10 26.71
N SER A 24 -19.47 -10.01 27.29
CA SER A 24 -20.72 -10.18 26.54
C SER A 24 -20.77 -9.13 25.41
N PRO A 25 -21.24 -9.48 24.20
CA PRO A 25 -21.41 -8.50 23.13
C PRO A 25 -22.41 -7.42 23.59
N ALA A 26 -22.14 -6.15 23.29
CA ALA A 26 -23.16 -5.12 23.37
C ALA A 26 -24.39 -5.59 22.58
N HIS A 27 -25.60 -5.52 23.16
CA HIS A 27 -26.83 -5.86 22.46
C HIS A 27 -26.88 -5.13 21.11
N GLN A 28 -26.84 -5.86 20.00
CA GLN A 28 -27.01 -5.26 18.69
C GLN A 28 -28.40 -4.61 18.60
N PRO A 29 -28.50 -3.39 18.06
CA PRO A 29 -29.78 -2.72 17.90
C PRO A 29 -30.68 -3.53 16.96
N ASN A 30 -31.98 -3.57 17.27
CA ASN A 30 -32.95 -4.25 16.41
C ASN A 30 -33.28 -3.34 15.22
N PHE A 31 -32.60 -3.54 14.09
CA PHE A 31 -32.79 -2.78 12.85
C PHE A 31 -34.20 -2.90 12.23
N ASN A 32 -34.99 -3.90 12.65
CA ASN A 32 -36.39 -4.03 12.26
C ASN A 32 -37.35 -3.23 13.17
N SER A 33 -36.83 -2.59 14.21
CA SER A 33 -37.63 -1.75 15.08
C SER A 33 -37.85 -0.38 14.44
N ARG A 34 -39.09 0.11 14.56
CA ARG A 34 -39.50 1.42 14.06
C ARG A 34 -38.64 2.55 14.63
N ALA A 35 -38.28 2.47 15.91
CA ALA A 35 -37.44 3.48 16.58
C ALA A 35 -36.03 3.61 15.98
N VAL A 36 -35.42 2.49 15.55
CA VAL A 36 -34.09 2.52 14.90
C VAL A 36 -34.19 3.11 13.49
N GLN A 37 -35.25 2.76 12.74
CA GLN A 37 -35.47 3.29 11.39
C GLN A 37 -35.75 4.80 11.42
N GLU A 38 -36.65 5.25 12.30
CA GLU A 38 -36.98 6.67 12.46
C GLU A 38 -35.74 7.49 12.88
N ALA A 39 -34.93 6.99 13.82
CA ALA A 39 -33.71 7.67 14.26
C ALA A 39 -32.64 7.76 13.14
N LEU A 40 -32.48 6.71 12.33
CA LEU A 40 -31.53 6.71 11.21
C LEU A 40 -32.01 7.57 10.05
N GLU A 41 -33.31 7.57 9.75
CA GLU A 41 -33.92 8.47 8.74
C GLU A 41 -33.79 9.94 9.16
N HIS A 42 -34.03 10.23 10.44
CA HIS A 42 -33.83 11.56 11.00
C HIS A 42 -32.37 11.98 10.92
N LEU A 43 -31.42 11.12 11.32
CA LEU A 43 -29.99 11.41 11.17
C LEU A 43 -29.58 11.61 9.71
N ALA A 44 -30.10 10.82 8.78
CA ALA A 44 -29.75 10.94 7.36
C ALA A 44 -30.34 12.18 6.67
N SER A 45 -31.40 12.77 7.23
CA SER A 45 -32.12 13.93 6.66
C SER A 45 -31.90 15.23 7.43
N VAL A 46 -31.15 15.20 8.53
CA VAL A 46 -30.83 16.38 9.35
C VAL A 46 -30.06 17.41 8.52
N ASP A 47 -30.39 18.69 8.73
CA ASP A 47 -29.55 19.78 8.22
C ASP A 47 -28.20 19.72 8.95
N LEU A 48 -27.10 19.76 8.19
CA LEU A 48 -25.75 19.69 8.76
C LEU A 48 -25.46 20.87 9.69
N SER A 49 -26.10 22.02 9.45
CA SER A 49 -26.03 23.18 10.34
C SER A 49 -26.81 22.97 11.65
N GLU A 50 -27.73 22.02 11.69
CA GLU A 50 -28.45 21.62 12.90
C GLU A 50 -27.73 20.48 13.63
N LEU A 51 -26.91 19.66 12.95
CA LEU A 51 -26.21 18.53 13.55
C LEU A 51 -25.25 18.94 14.69
N PHE A 52 -24.50 20.05 14.54
CA PHE A 52 -23.65 20.54 15.63
C PHE A 52 -24.48 21.13 16.79
N ASN A 53 -25.68 21.65 16.51
CA ASN A 53 -26.60 22.13 17.53
C ASN A 53 -27.21 20.95 18.32
N GLU A 54 -27.52 19.84 17.64
CA GLU A 54 -27.96 18.58 18.25
C GLU A 54 -26.85 17.92 19.09
N ALA A 55 -25.59 18.11 18.72
CA ALA A 55 -24.44 17.67 19.53
C ALA A 55 -24.25 18.51 20.80
N LYS A 56 -24.73 19.76 20.83
CA LYS A 56 -24.54 20.68 21.95
C LYS A 56 -25.44 20.33 23.13
N THR A 57 -24.85 20.28 24.32
CA THR A 57 -25.61 20.08 25.56
C THR A 57 -26.35 21.36 25.94
N GLU A 58 -27.68 21.36 25.79
CA GLU A 58 -28.52 22.49 26.22
C GLU A 58 -29.11 22.30 27.62
N TYR A 59 -29.23 23.42 28.33
CA TYR A 59 -29.75 23.47 29.69
C TYR A 59 -31.01 24.32 29.77
N CYS A 60 -31.94 23.89 30.63
CA CYS A 60 -33.23 24.53 30.81
C CYS A 60 -33.06 25.98 31.23
N ARG A 61 -33.54 26.89 30.37
CA ARG A 61 -33.42 28.34 30.55
C ARG A 61 -34.58 28.94 31.34
N ALA A 62 -35.50 28.11 31.85
CA ALA A 62 -36.58 28.56 32.71
C ALA A 62 -36.02 29.22 33.97
N THR A 63 -36.46 30.44 34.24
CA THR A 63 -36.19 31.17 35.47
C THR A 63 -37.27 30.82 36.49
N ARG A 64 -36.89 30.19 37.59
CA ARG A 64 -37.80 29.91 38.72
C ARG A 64 -37.36 30.74 39.91
N ASP A 65 -38.17 31.72 40.33
CA ASP A 65 -37.95 32.47 41.58
C ASP A 65 -36.48 32.85 41.84
N LEU A 66 -35.85 33.52 40.86
CA LEU A 66 -34.44 33.99 40.87
C LEU A 66 -33.35 32.90 40.80
N ARG A 67 -33.69 31.61 40.64
CA ARG A 67 -32.72 30.53 40.33
C ARG A 67 -33.02 29.92 38.96
N ARG A 68 -32.00 29.79 38.10
CA ARG A 68 -32.12 29.09 36.81
C ARG A 68 -32.37 27.60 37.08
N CYS A 69 -33.31 26.99 36.35
CA CYS A 69 -33.60 25.56 36.48
C CYS A 69 -32.35 24.71 36.22
N GLY A 70 -31.57 25.06 35.19
CA GLY A 70 -30.24 24.47 34.93
C GLY A 70 -30.22 22.97 34.67
N ARG A 71 -31.39 22.33 34.48
CA ARG A 71 -31.47 20.89 34.16
C ARG A 71 -31.17 20.65 32.70
N TYR A 72 -30.51 19.54 32.39
CA TYR A 72 -30.29 19.09 31.02
C TYR A 72 -31.62 18.94 30.26
N VAL A 73 -31.63 19.37 28.99
CA VAL A 73 -32.78 19.32 28.11
C VAL A 73 -32.63 18.14 27.14
N LYS A 74 -33.59 17.22 27.18
CA LYS A 74 -33.67 16.03 26.29
C LYS A 74 -34.61 16.20 25.10
N TYR A 75 -35.30 17.34 25.05
CA TYR A 75 -36.42 17.54 24.14
C TYR A 75 -36.36 18.90 23.47
N VAL A 76 -36.67 18.93 22.18
CA VAL A 76 -36.93 20.14 21.40
C VAL A 76 -38.40 20.51 21.45
N LEU A 77 -38.69 21.81 21.36
CA LEU A 77 -40.06 22.32 21.31
C LEU A 77 -40.62 22.22 19.88
N ASN A 78 -41.70 21.47 19.68
CA ASN A 78 -42.30 21.27 18.35
C ASN A 78 -42.72 22.57 17.65
N SER A 79 -43.00 23.63 18.42
CA SER A 79 -43.40 24.94 17.89
C SER A 79 -42.26 25.72 17.23
N CYS A 80 -41.00 25.45 17.57
CA CYS A 80 -39.87 26.28 17.16
C CYS A 80 -38.49 25.60 17.12
N GLY A 81 -38.40 24.28 17.32
CA GLY A 81 -37.14 23.51 17.29
C GLY A 81 -36.18 23.74 18.48
N HIS A 82 -36.35 24.78 19.29
CA HIS A 82 -35.40 25.09 20.36
C HIS A 82 -35.43 24.10 21.56
N ALA A 83 -34.28 23.52 21.89
CA ALA A 83 -34.00 22.77 23.13
C ALA A 83 -33.83 23.70 24.36
N SER A 84 -34.88 24.45 24.73
CA SER A 84 -34.79 25.54 25.71
C SER A 84 -35.40 25.27 27.09
N LEU A 85 -36.23 24.23 27.21
CA LEU A 85 -37.01 23.92 28.42
C LEU A 85 -36.98 22.41 28.71
N CYS A 86 -36.80 22.02 29.97
CA CYS A 86 -37.01 20.63 30.38
C CYS A 86 -38.50 20.26 30.38
N ALA A 87 -38.81 18.97 30.41
CA ALA A 87 -40.19 18.46 30.35
C ALA A 87 -41.12 19.07 31.42
N GLU A 88 -40.61 19.29 32.64
CA GLU A 88 -41.37 19.91 33.73
C GLU A 88 -41.62 21.41 33.50
N CYS A 89 -40.63 22.14 32.98
CA CYS A 89 -40.75 23.58 32.75
C CYS A 89 -41.58 23.88 31.49
N CYS A 90 -41.56 23.02 30.48
CA CYS A 90 -42.39 23.15 29.27
C CYS A 90 -43.90 23.11 29.57
N GLN A 91 -44.32 22.45 30.65
CA GLN A 91 -45.72 22.45 31.07
C GLN A 91 -46.15 23.79 31.70
N ARG A 92 -45.20 24.58 32.20
CA ARG A 92 -45.44 25.79 33.00
C ARG A 92 -45.15 27.09 32.25
N CYS A 93 -44.43 27.01 31.14
CA CYS A 93 -44.17 28.14 30.27
C CYS A 93 -45.15 28.15 29.11
N ASP A 94 -45.62 29.33 28.73
CA ASP A 94 -46.49 29.52 27.57
C ASP A 94 -45.71 29.96 26.32
N LEU A 95 -44.49 30.47 26.51
CA LEU A 95 -43.62 31.00 25.45
C LEU A 95 -42.23 30.34 25.53
N CYS A 96 -41.59 30.16 24.37
CA CYS A 96 -40.18 29.77 24.32
C CYS A 96 -39.27 30.87 24.94
N PRO A 97 -38.36 30.53 25.86
CA PRO A 97 -37.42 31.51 26.45
C PRO A 97 -36.44 32.15 25.47
N ILE A 98 -36.22 31.53 24.30
CA ILE A 98 -35.26 32.00 23.29
C ILE A 98 -35.97 32.91 22.27
N CYS A 99 -36.94 32.37 21.54
CA CYS A 99 -37.60 33.07 20.42
C CYS A 99 -38.98 33.66 20.75
N ARG A 100 -39.51 33.41 21.96
CA ARG A 100 -40.83 33.87 22.42
C ARG A 100 -42.03 33.39 21.58
N ILE A 101 -41.85 32.36 20.74
CA ILE A 101 -42.96 31.72 20.02
C ILE A 101 -43.88 31.00 21.03
N PRO A 102 -45.22 31.09 20.90
CA PRO A 102 -46.17 30.39 21.75
C PRO A 102 -46.05 28.87 21.65
N LEU A 103 -46.11 28.19 22.80
CA LEU A 103 -46.08 26.73 22.86
C LEU A 103 -47.48 26.17 22.57
N ALA A 104 -47.56 25.11 21.75
CA ALA A 104 -48.82 24.47 21.38
C ALA A 104 -49.59 23.97 22.63
N SER A 105 -50.92 24.13 22.68
CA SER A 105 -51.75 23.61 23.77
C SER A 105 -52.04 22.11 23.60
N GLY A 106 -51.32 21.23 24.31
CA GLY A 106 -51.59 19.78 24.28
C GLY A 106 -50.41 18.90 24.72
N ASN A 107 -50.58 17.57 24.59
CA ASN A 107 -49.56 16.56 24.94
C ASN A 107 -48.40 16.45 23.93
N ASN A 108 -48.54 17.03 22.72
CA ASN A 108 -47.53 16.96 21.66
C ASN A 108 -46.67 18.23 21.59
N ARG A 109 -46.12 18.65 22.74
CA ARG A 109 -45.29 19.87 22.87
C ARG A 109 -43.81 19.64 22.61
N LEU A 110 -43.36 18.40 22.77
CA LEU A 110 -41.96 18.04 22.87
C LEU A 110 -41.68 16.86 21.95
N GLN A 111 -40.55 16.92 21.25
CA GLN A 111 -39.94 15.82 20.52
C GLN A 111 -38.55 15.58 21.11
N LEU A 112 -38.09 14.33 21.13
CA LEU A 112 -36.74 14.01 21.59
C LEU A 112 -35.70 14.68 20.70
N CYS A 113 -34.63 15.20 21.30
CA CYS A 113 -33.46 15.61 20.52
C CYS A 113 -32.86 14.38 19.83
N LEU A 114 -32.23 14.58 18.66
CA LEU A 114 -31.70 13.48 17.84
C LEU A 114 -30.69 12.62 18.62
N PHE A 115 -29.89 13.23 19.48
CA PHE A 115 -28.93 12.52 20.33
C PHE A 115 -29.63 11.56 21.33
N ASP A 116 -30.67 12.05 22.02
CA ASP A 116 -31.43 11.25 22.98
C ASP A 116 -32.31 10.20 22.25
N GLU A 117 -32.80 10.50 21.05
CA GLU A 117 -33.48 9.54 20.16
C GLU A 117 -32.56 8.38 19.77
N CYS A 118 -31.30 8.66 19.40
CA CYS A 118 -30.30 7.64 19.11
C CYS A 118 -29.93 6.77 20.34
N ILE A 119 -29.97 7.34 21.55
CA ILE A 119 -29.80 6.58 22.80
C ILE A 119 -30.99 5.64 23.04
N ASP A 120 -32.21 6.13 22.85
CA ASP A 120 -33.43 5.34 23.07
C ASP A 120 -33.58 4.22 22.02
N ALA A 121 -33.16 4.47 20.78
CA ALA A 121 -33.05 3.46 19.72
C ALA A 121 -31.92 2.43 19.96
N GLY A 122 -31.01 2.69 20.91
CA GLY A 122 -29.87 1.83 21.21
C GLY A 122 -28.72 1.93 20.20
N LEU A 123 -28.71 2.96 19.35
CA LEU A 123 -27.61 3.28 18.43
C LEU A 123 -26.42 3.87 19.19
N ILE A 124 -26.68 4.63 20.26
CA ILE A 124 -25.66 5.15 21.17
C ILE A 124 -25.80 4.47 22.53
N SER A 125 -24.68 3.99 23.10
CA SER A 125 -24.70 3.31 24.39
C SER A 125 -25.10 4.24 25.54
N ARG A 126 -26.10 3.82 26.33
CA ARG A 126 -26.61 4.56 27.50
C ARG A 126 -25.54 4.97 28.53
N ARG A 127 -24.41 4.25 28.60
CA ARG A 127 -23.29 4.64 29.48
C ARG A 127 -22.72 6.01 29.13
N TYR A 128 -22.72 6.38 27.85
CA TYR A 128 -22.32 7.71 27.41
C TYR A 128 -23.34 8.75 27.88
N GLY A 129 -24.64 8.48 27.75
CA GLY A 129 -25.72 9.35 28.22
C GLY A 129 -25.64 9.73 29.70
N ASP A 130 -25.22 8.82 30.58
CA ASP A 130 -25.11 9.06 32.02
C ASP A 130 -23.81 9.80 32.42
N ILE A 131 -22.71 9.56 31.69
CA ILE A 131 -21.42 10.24 31.92
C ILE A 131 -21.54 11.74 31.59
N PHE A 132 -22.33 12.09 30.58
CA PHE A 132 -22.55 13.49 30.17
C PHE A 132 -23.49 14.29 31.09
N GLN A 133 -24.19 13.63 32.02
CA GLN A 133 -25.12 14.30 32.93
C GLN A 133 -24.45 14.82 34.22
N ASN A 134 -23.23 14.36 34.55
CA ASN A 134 -22.58 14.60 35.85
C ASN A 134 -21.35 15.52 35.81
N LYS A 135 -21.09 16.20 34.68
CA LYS A 135 -19.89 17.03 34.49
C LYS A 135 -20.20 18.50 34.75
N GLU A 136 -19.72 19.04 35.87
CA GLU A 136 -19.99 20.42 36.32
C GLU A 136 -18.97 21.46 35.81
N ASP A 137 -17.81 21.03 35.30
CA ASP A 137 -16.73 21.93 34.83
C ASP A 137 -16.86 22.31 33.35
N ARG A 138 -16.48 23.56 33.01
CA ARG A 138 -16.60 24.07 31.62
C ARG A 138 -15.75 23.28 30.62
N ASP A 139 -14.52 22.91 30.94
CA ASP A 139 -13.66 22.15 30.02
C ASP A 139 -14.14 20.70 29.85
N ASP A 140 -14.79 20.15 30.88
CA ASP A 140 -15.45 18.85 30.83
C ASP A 140 -16.69 18.87 29.92
N GLN A 141 -17.37 20.02 29.83
CA GLN A 141 -18.51 20.25 28.95
C GLN A 141 -18.10 20.36 27.47
N ILE A 142 -16.99 21.06 27.16
CA ILE A 142 -16.45 21.14 25.78
C ILE A 142 -16.14 19.74 25.25
N ASN A 143 -15.49 18.92 26.08
CA ASN A 143 -15.20 17.53 25.76
C ASN A 143 -16.46 16.68 25.59
N ALA A 144 -17.54 16.97 26.32
CA ALA A 144 -18.80 16.26 26.19
C ALA A 144 -19.48 16.52 24.84
N ASP A 145 -19.55 17.77 24.39
CA ASP A 145 -20.20 18.15 23.12
C ASP A 145 -19.44 17.58 21.92
N VAL A 146 -18.10 17.61 21.95
CA VAL A 146 -17.26 16.95 20.94
C VAL A 146 -17.48 15.44 20.93
N GLN A 147 -17.63 14.80 22.09
CA GLN A 147 -17.91 13.37 22.18
C GLN A 147 -19.32 13.00 21.68
N ARG A 148 -20.30 13.89 21.82
CA ARG A 148 -21.65 13.71 21.25
C ARG A 148 -21.60 13.76 19.72
N LEU A 149 -20.92 14.75 19.15
CA LEU A 149 -20.70 14.82 17.70
C LEU A 149 -19.97 13.58 17.17
N ASN A 150 -18.91 13.17 17.86
CA ASN A 150 -18.20 11.92 17.55
C ASN A 150 -19.11 10.69 17.61
N SER A 151 -20.12 10.67 18.48
CA SER A 151 -21.09 9.58 18.56
C SER A 151 -22.01 9.55 17.33
N PHE A 152 -22.39 10.71 16.78
CA PHE A 152 -23.11 10.75 15.50
C PHE A 152 -22.26 10.24 14.34
N PHE A 153 -20.97 10.58 14.32
CA PHE A 153 -20.04 10.03 13.32
C PHE A 153 -19.85 8.53 13.48
N ASP A 154 -19.78 8.03 14.73
CA ASP A 154 -19.74 6.60 15.03
C ASP A 154 -20.99 5.91 14.47
N VAL A 155 -22.20 6.40 14.79
CA VAL A 155 -23.46 5.86 14.26
C VAL A 155 -23.51 5.91 12.75
N SER A 156 -23.03 6.99 12.14
CA SER A 156 -23.02 7.16 10.68
C SER A 156 -22.11 6.14 10.00
N LEU A 157 -20.89 5.94 10.53
CA LEU A 157 -19.94 4.95 10.05
C LEU A 157 -20.49 3.53 10.19
N GLU A 158 -21.14 3.21 11.32
CA GLU A 158 -21.67 1.88 11.59
C GLU A 158 -22.89 1.51 10.73
N ASN A 159 -23.57 2.51 10.15
CA ASN A 159 -24.79 2.34 9.36
C ASN A 159 -24.63 2.76 7.88
N ASN A 160 -23.40 2.86 7.39
CA ASN A 160 -23.09 3.24 5.99
C ASN A 160 -23.61 4.62 5.57
N LEU A 161 -23.74 5.57 6.51
CA LEU A 161 -24.13 6.97 6.27
C LEU A 161 -22.90 7.89 6.20
N VAL A 162 -21.81 7.39 5.59
CA VAL A 162 -20.50 8.08 5.55
C VAL A 162 -20.57 9.41 4.79
N SER A 163 -21.47 9.50 3.81
CA SER A 163 -21.73 10.75 3.07
C SER A 163 -22.09 11.90 4.00
N LEU A 164 -22.79 11.65 5.11
CA LEU A 164 -23.12 12.69 6.10
C LEU A 164 -21.85 13.31 6.69
N VAL A 165 -20.83 12.51 7.01
CA VAL A 165 -19.56 13.01 7.54
C VAL A 165 -18.77 13.74 6.47
N CYS A 166 -18.77 13.23 5.23
CA CYS A 166 -18.14 13.92 4.10
C CYS A 166 -18.78 15.29 3.85
N HIS A 167 -20.12 15.38 3.85
CA HIS A 167 -20.82 16.64 3.69
C HIS A 167 -20.61 17.58 4.88
N TYR A 168 -20.54 17.04 6.12
CA TYR A 168 -20.17 17.86 7.28
C TYR A 168 -18.79 18.52 7.09
N VAL A 169 -17.81 17.79 6.55
CA VAL A 169 -16.51 18.36 6.22
C VAL A 169 -16.62 19.46 5.17
N THR A 170 -17.30 19.22 4.04
CA THR A 170 -17.36 20.19 2.93
C THR A 170 -18.21 21.41 3.23
N ASP A 171 -19.35 21.22 3.91
CA ASP A 171 -20.39 22.23 4.01
C ASP A 171 -20.34 23.00 5.34
N ILE A 172 -19.74 22.40 6.38
CA ILE A 172 -19.64 23.01 7.71
C ILE A 172 -18.18 23.35 8.04
N CYS A 173 -17.26 22.39 7.96
CA CYS A 173 -15.87 22.65 8.34
C CYS A 173 -15.12 23.58 7.39
N MET A 174 -15.50 23.59 6.11
CA MET A 174 -14.85 24.39 5.07
C MET A 174 -15.62 25.68 4.73
N ASP A 175 -16.69 25.99 5.46
CA ASP A 175 -17.43 27.24 5.28
C ASP A 175 -16.66 28.42 5.91
N GLU A 176 -15.99 29.22 5.07
CA GLU A 176 -15.29 30.43 5.50
C GLU A 176 -16.20 31.48 6.15
N THR A 177 -17.52 31.38 5.96
CA THR A 177 -18.52 32.30 6.54
C THR A 177 -19.01 31.86 7.91
N ALA A 178 -18.77 30.59 8.31
CA ALA A 178 -19.17 30.01 9.58
C ALA A 178 -18.19 30.37 10.71
N VAL A 179 -18.14 31.64 11.11
CA VAL A 179 -17.31 32.10 12.24
C VAL A 179 -18.17 32.34 13.49
N SER A 180 -17.88 31.61 14.57
CA SER A 180 -18.53 31.80 15.87
C SER A 180 -17.60 32.43 16.89
N SER A 181 -18.14 33.34 17.72
CA SER A 181 -17.45 33.87 18.90
C SER A 181 -17.54 32.95 20.13
N ASP A 182 -18.39 31.92 20.08
CA ASP A 182 -18.44 30.85 21.08
C ASP A 182 -17.35 29.81 20.77
N ALA A 183 -16.40 29.64 21.69
CA ALA A 183 -15.26 28.76 21.52
C ALA A 183 -15.65 27.29 21.27
N ILE A 184 -16.80 26.85 21.81
CA ILE A 184 -17.32 25.49 21.60
C ILE A 184 -17.82 25.34 20.17
N THR A 185 -18.65 26.28 19.71
CA THR A 185 -19.14 26.26 18.33
C THR A 185 -17.98 26.39 17.35
N ALA A 186 -17.00 27.26 17.61
CA ALA A 186 -15.80 27.36 16.77
C ALA A 186 -15.02 26.04 16.71
N LEU A 187 -14.92 25.30 17.82
CA LEU A 187 -14.28 23.98 17.84
C LEU A 187 -15.07 22.92 17.06
N LEU A 188 -16.40 22.87 17.20
CA LEU A 188 -17.24 21.90 16.49
C LEU A 188 -17.25 22.12 14.98
N LEU A 189 -17.09 23.38 14.54
CA LEU A 189 -16.93 23.76 13.15
C LEU A 189 -15.51 23.48 12.62
N ASP A 190 -14.53 23.19 13.48
CA ASP A 190 -13.14 22.98 13.06
C ASP A 190 -12.93 21.57 12.46
N GLU A 191 -12.23 21.52 11.33
CA GLU A 191 -11.80 20.28 10.66
C GLU A 191 -11.07 19.29 11.60
N LYS A 192 -10.41 19.80 12.64
CA LYS A 192 -9.63 19.05 13.61
C LYS A 192 -10.49 18.04 14.36
N VAL A 193 -11.77 18.35 14.61
CA VAL A 193 -12.66 17.41 15.29
C VAL A 193 -12.85 16.15 14.47
N VAL A 194 -13.02 16.28 13.14
CA VAL A 194 -13.14 15.13 12.24
C VAL A 194 -11.81 14.38 12.14
N LYS A 195 -10.69 15.10 12.00
CA LYS A 195 -9.33 14.49 11.97
C LYS A 195 -9.04 13.66 13.23
N ASP A 196 -9.29 14.23 14.41
CA ASP A 196 -9.06 13.57 15.71
C ASP A 196 -10.02 12.39 15.91
N TRP A 197 -11.26 12.50 15.41
CA TRP A 197 -12.21 11.40 15.37
C TRP A 197 -11.70 10.23 14.51
N VAL A 198 -11.23 10.50 13.28
CA VAL A 198 -10.65 9.48 12.38
C VAL A 198 -9.45 8.81 13.05
N LYS A 199 -8.51 9.58 13.61
CA LYS A 199 -7.34 9.05 14.33
C LYS A 199 -7.75 8.11 15.47
N ARG A 200 -8.72 8.52 16.29
CA ARG A 200 -9.26 7.71 17.40
C ARG A 200 -9.93 6.43 16.88
N LYS A 201 -10.75 6.53 15.83
CA LYS A 201 -11.45 5.38 15.26
C LYS A 201 -10.50 4.37 14.64
N PHE A 202 -9.53 4.85 13.86
CA PHE A 202 -8.46 4.03 13.33
C PHE A 202 -7.74 3.30 14.47
N LYS A 203 -7.25 4.00 15.50
CA LYS A 203 -6.60 3.37 16.66
C LYS A 203 -7.45 2.27 17.34
N ASN A 204 -8.75 2.47 17.45
CA ASN A 204 -9.66 1.47 18.01
C ASN A 204 -9.79 0.24 17.10
N ILE A 205 -10.04 0.43 15.80
CA ILE A 205 -10.12 -0.65 14.81
C ILE A 205 -8.84 -1.49 14.87
N THR A 206 -7.71 -0.79 14.83
CA THR A 206 -6.37 -1.32 14.89
C THR A 206 -6.11 -2.17 16.15
N THR A 207 -6.59 -1.74 17.32
CA THR A 207 -6.48 -2.50 18.58
C THR A 207 -7.33 -3.76 18.56
N GLU A 208 -8.52 -3.72 17.96
CA GLU A 208 -9.40 -4.88 17.81
C GLU A 208 -8.84 -5.88 16.77
N LEU A 209 -8.31 -5.38 15.65
CA LEU A 209 -7.61 -6.19 14.65
C LEU A 209 -6.43 -6.94 15.28
N GLN A 210 -5.62 -6.26 16.10
CA GLN A 210 -4.52 -6.90 16.82
C GLN A 210 -5.00 -8.08 17.69
N GLN A 211 -6.12 -7.93 18.40
CA GLN A 211 -6.68 -9.01 19.21
C GLN A 211 -7.08 -10.20 18.34
N ILE A 212 -7.67 -9.95 17.16
CA ILE A 212 -8.05 -11.01 16.21
C ILE A 212 -6.81 -11.72 15.65
N TYR A 213 -5.74 -10.98 15.34
CA TYR A 213 -4.50 -11.54 14.79
C TYR A 213 -3.72 -12.45 15.75
N TYR A 214 -3.89 -12.25 17.06
CA TYR A 214 -3.32 -13.16 18.08
C TYR A 214 -4.14 -14.44 18.30
N LEU A 215 -5.34 -14.56 17.73
CA LEU A 215 -6.13 -15.79 17.79
C LEU A 215 -5.49 -16.90 16.93
N LYS A 216 -5.81 -18.15 17.25
CA LYS A 216 -5.39 -19.31 16.43
C LYS A 216 -6.17 -19.34 15.11
N VAL A 217 -5.58 -19.94 14.08
CA VAL A 217 -6.15 -20.06 12.72
C VAL A 217 -7.59 -20.59 12.68
N GLY A 218 -7.97 -21.49 13.60
CA GLY A 218 -9.34 -22.01 13.69
C GLY A 218 -10.38 -21.08 14.36
N GLU A 219 -9.94 -20.01 15.03
CA GLU A 219 -10.81 -19.01 15.66
C GLU A 219 -10.95 -17.74 14.81
N THR A 220 -10.02 -17.51 13.87
CA THR A 220 -10.05 -16.37 12.94
C THR A 220 -11.12 -16.50 11.87
N GLU A 221 -11.51 -17.72 11.47
CA GLU A 221 -12.60 -17.94 10.50
C GLU A 221 -13.95 -17.39 11.01
N LYS A 222 -14.22 -17.55 12.32
CA LYS A 222 -15.42 -17.00 12.97
C LYS A 222 -15.41 -15.47 13.02
N SER A 223 -14.23 -14.87 12.88
CA SER A 223 -14.03 -13.43 12.88
C SER A 223 -14.11 -12.81 11.48
N LEU A 224 -14.29 -13.60 10.41
CA LEU A 224 -14.38 -13.08 9.04
C LEU A 224 -15.44 -11.98 8.89
N CYS A 225 -16.65 -12.15 9.46
CA CYS A 225 -17.68 -11.11 9.38
C CYS A 225 -17.24 -9.79 10.05
N LEU A 226 -16.47 -9.85 11.13
CA LEU A 226 -15.90 -8.68 11.80
C LEU A 226 -14.81 -8.04 10.95
N LEU A 227 -13.96 -8.84 10.30
CA LEU A 227 -12.91 -8.34 9.40
C LEU A 227 -13.51 -7.62 8.18
N HIS A 228 -14.56 -8.16 7.56
CA HIS A 228 -15.29 -7.47 6.48
C HIS A 228 -15.86 -6.14 6.97
N LYS A 229 -16.42 -6.10 8.19
CA LYS A 229 -16.93 -4.87 8.81
C LYS A 229 -15.82 -3.83 8.99
N TYR A 230 -14.66 -4.23 9.49
CA TYR A 230 -13.51 -3.32 9.65
C TYR A 230 -12.93 -2.85 8.32
N SER A 231 -12.90 -3.71 7.28
CA SER A 231 -12.49 -3.32 5.93
C SER A 231 -13.40 -2.22 5.37
N ALA A 232 -14.73 -2.36 5.51
CA ALA A 232 -15.68 -1.32 5.12
C ALA A 232 -15.47 -0.01 5.89
N TYR A 233 -15.16 -0.09 7.19
CA TYR A 233 -14.85 1.10 8.00
C TYR A 233 -13.57 1.78 7.53
N LEU A 234 -12.49 1.05 7.27
CA LEU A 234 -11.25 1.62 6.77
C LEU A 234 -11.45 2.28 5.40
N ALA A 235 -12.22 1.67 4.50
CA ALA A 235 -12.58 2.28 3.23
C ALA A 235 -13.35 3.60 3.42
N SER A 236 -14.30 3.62 4.35
CA SER A 236 -15.07 4.82 4.69
C SER A 236 -14.22 5.93 5.28
N LEU A 237 -13.28 5.59 6.18
CA LEU A 237 -12.34 6.55 6.76
C LEU A 237 -11.39 7.13 5.71
N SER A 238 -10.93 6.32 4.75
CA SER A 238 -10.15 6.76 3.59
C SER A 238 -10.91 7.82 2.79
N SER A 239 -12.17 7.55 2.45
CA SER A 239 -12.98 8.50 1.68
C SER A 239 -13.20 9.83 2.43
N ILE A 240 -13.36 9.81 3.76
CA ILE A 240 -13.47 11.03 4.57
C ILE A 240 -12.15 11.82 4.54
N LEU A 241 -11.01 11.13 4.64
CA LEU A 241 -9.70 11.78 4.58
C LEU A 241 -9.38 12.35 3.20
N GLU A 242 -9.75 11.68 2.11
CA GLU A 242 -9.63 12.21 0.75
C GLU A 242 -10.41 13.54 0.60
N VAL A 243 -11.63 13.61 1.15
CA VAL A 243 -12.43 14.84 1.16
C VAL A 243 -11.73 15.93 1.98
N LEU A 244 -11.23 15.59 3.18
CA LEU A 244 -10.43 16.50 4.01
C LEU A 244 -9.21 17.00 3.24
N GLU A 245 -8.37 16.14 2.68
CA GLU A 245 -7.16 16.52 1.91
C GLU A 245 -7.50 17.42 0.73
N SER A 246 -8.56 17.11 -0.03
CA SER A 246 -8.98 17.89 -1.19
C SER A 246 -9.36 19.34 -0.84
N SER A 247 -9.80 19.56 0.39
CA SER A 247 -10.22 20.87 0.91
C SER A 247 -9.05 21.76 1.38
N PHE A 248 -7.87 21.19 1.63
CA PHE A 248 -6.69 21.93 2.10
C PHE A 248 -5.86 22.62 1.00
N LYS A 249 -6.35 22.74 -0.24
CA LYS A 249 -5.63 23.38 -1.36
C LYS A 249 -5.25 24.84 -1.02
N GLY A 250 -4.06 25.05 -0.46
CA GLY A 250 -3.50 26.36 -0.09
C GLY A 250 -3.09 26.58 1.38
N ARG A 251 -3.28 25.60 2.29
CA ARG A 251 -2.96 25.71 3.74
C ARG A 251 -1.58 25.10 4.13
N PRO A 252 -1.04 25.33 5.34
CA PRO A 252 0.35 25.01 5.70
C PRO A 252 0.73 23.53 5.57
N LEU A 253 1.92 23.26 5.00
CA LEU A 253 2.46 21.92 4.70
C LEU A 253 2.41 20.91 5.85
N ALA A 254 2.59 21.35 7.11
CA ALA A 254 2.68 20.47 8.26
C ALA A 254 1.34 19.76 8.60
N GLN A 255 0.21 20.43 8.45
CA GLN A 255 -1.11 19.83 8.71
C GLN A 255 -1.50 18.80 7.64
N LEU A 256 -1.06 19.05 6.40
CA LEU A 256 -1.25 18.16 5.26
C LEU A 256 -0.40 16.89 5.39
N HIS A 257 0.82 17.01 5.92
CA HIS A 257 1.71 15.87 6.14
C HIS A 257 1.13 14.85 7.15
N ASP A 258 0.60 15.33 8.28
CA ASP A 258 -0.11 14.49 9.26
C ASP A 258 -1.31 13.72 8.66
N LEU A 259 -2.03 14.35 7.72
CA LEU A 259 -3.20 13.77 7.08
C LEU A 259 -2.77 12.69 6.10
N HIS A 260 -1.78 12.98 5.25
CA HIS A 260 -1.20 11.99 4.34
C HIS A 260 -0.65 10.78 5.08
N HIS A 261 0.04 10.96 6.20
CA HIS A 261 0.53 9.83 7.01
C HIS A 261 -0.62 8.97 7.57
N LEU A 262 -1.71 9.60 8.03
CA LEU A 262 -2.88 8.88 8.52
C LEU A 262 -3.60 8.14 7.39
N GLN A 263 -3.75 8.78 6.23
CA GLN A 263 -4.33 8.21 5.03
C GLN A 263 -3.54 6.99 4.57
N GLU A 264 -2.23 7.15 4.45
CA GLU A 264 -1.28 6.08 4.12
C GLU A 264 -1.40 4.91 5.10
N SER A 265 -1.58 5.19 6.40
CA SER A 265 -1.72 4.14 7.41
C SER A 265 -3.04 3.38 7.32
N ILE A 266 -4.13 4.07 7.01
CA ILE A 266 -5.44 3.45 6.80
C ILE A 266 -5.41 2.58 5.53
N LEU A 267 -4.82 3.08 4.45
CA LEU A 267 -4.71 2.33 3.19
C LEU A 267 -3.86 1.07 3.34
N LYS A 268 -2.69 1.13 3.98
CA LYS A 268 -1.87 -0.07 4.28
C LYS A 268 -2.64 -1.09 5.10
N THR A 269 -3.31 -0.63 6.17
CA THR A 269 -4.10 -1.52 7.04
C THR A 269 -5.26 -2.17 6.28
N LYS A 270 -5.92 -1.42 5.39
CA LYS A 270 -6.99 -1.93 4.54
C LYS A 270 -6.47 -3.00 3.57
N GLN A 271 -5.40 -2.70 2.84
CA GLN A 271 -4.77 -3.64 1.90
C GLN A 271 -4.32 -4.92 2.61
N HIS A 272 -3.64 -4.79 3.75
CA HIS A 272 -3.23 -5.92 4.59
C HIS A 272 -4.43 -6.77 5.02
N LEU A 273 -5.50 -6.14 5.49
CA LEU A 273 -6.72 -6.80 5.93
C LEU A 273 -7.41 -7.58 4.80
N GLU A 274 -7.50 -7.00 3.60
CA GLU A 274 -8.10 -7.67 2.43
C GLU A 274 -7.34 -8.94 2.05
N ILE A 275 -6.01 -8.89 2.06
CA ILE A 275 -5.17 -10.05 1.75
C ILE A 275 -5.25 -11.10 2.88
N ILE A 276 -5.23 -10.68 4.15
CA ILE A 276 -5.44 -11.57 5.30
C ILE A 276 -6.79 -12.29 5.20
N MET A 277 -7.86 -11.58 4.84
CA MET A 277 -9.19 -12.17 4.72
C MET A 277 -9.20 -13.27 3.64
N TRP A 278 -8.48 -13.04 2.53
CA TRP A 278 -8.24 -14.07 1.53
C TRP A 278 -7.43 -15.25 2.10
N CYS A 279 -6.35 -14.99 2.85
CA CYS A 279 -5.57 -16.05 3.50
C CYS A 279 -6.40 -16.88 4.49
N ILE A 280 -7.27 -16.27 5.30
CA ILE A 280 -8.15 -16.97 6.25
C ILE A 280 -9.13 -17.87 5.49
N ARG A 281 -9.73 -17.37 4.40
CA ARG A 281 -10.64 -18.16 3.55
C ARG A 281 -9.98 -19.43 3.01
N HIS A 282 -8.69 -19.34 2.68
CA HIS A 282 -7.87 -20.45 2.20
C HIS A 282 -7.04 -21.14 3.29
N GLN A 283 -7.40 -20.94 4.57
CA GLN A 283 -6.77 -21.58 5.74
C GLN A 283 -5.24 -21.47 5.73
N PHE A 284 -4.72 -20.31 5.33
CA PHE A 284 -3.29 -20.00 5.19
C PHE A 284 -2.49 -21.02 4.36
N LEU A 285 -3.16 -21.74 3.46
CA LEU A 285 -2.57 -22.81 2.64
C LEU A 285 -1.96 -23.94 3.48
N GLU A 286 -2.50 -24.21 4.67
CA GLU A 286 -2.04 -25.32 5.54
C GLU A 286 -2.19 -26.70 4.86
N HIS A 287 -3.19 -26.85 4.01
CA HIS A 287 -3.47 -28.09 3.28
C HIS A 287 -2.77 -28.20 1.93
N VAL A 288 -2.11 -27.12 1.47
CA VAL A 288 -1.44 -27.08 0.18
C VAL A 288 0.05 -27.32 0.38
N ARG A 289 0.54 -28.43 -0.18
CA ARG A 289 1.94 -28.81 -0.02
C ARG A 289 2.85 -27.87 -0.82
N SER A 290 3.81 -27.28 -0.14
CA SER A 290 4.92 -26.57 -0.80
C SER A 290 5.78 -27.56 -1.59
N ARG A 291 6.42 -27.09 -2.68
CA ARG A 291 7.51 -27.83 -3.33
C ARG A 291 8.76 -27.90 -2.44
N HIS A 292 8.92 -26.95 -1.51
CA HIS A 292 10.05 -26.89 -0.59
C HIS A 292 9.77 -27.68 0.69
N ALA A 293 10.79 -28.40 1.19
CA ALA A 293 10.65 -29.23 2.39
C ALA A 293 10.54 -28.41 3.69
N ASN A 294 11.26 -27.29 3.77
CA ASN A 294 11.22 -26.34 4.88
C ASN A 294 11.79 -24.98 4.43
N PHE A 295 11.62 -23.97 5.29
CA PHE A 295 12.09 -22.61 5.02
C PHE A 295 13.60 -22.53 4.71
N THR A 296 14.45 -23.24 5.47
CA THR A 296 15.90 -23.23 5.26
C THR A 296 16.29 -23.79 3.89
N SER A 297 15.63 -24.86 3.44
CA SER A 297 15.82 -25.43 2.11
C SER A 297 15.43 -24.45 1.02
N TRP A 298 14.32 -23.73 1.19
CA TRP A 298 13.89 -22.70 0.24
C TRP A 298 14.88 -21.53 0.19
N HIS A 299 15.31 -21.03 1.35
CA HIS A 299 16.31 -19.95 1.45
C HIS A 299 17.62 -20.30 0.76
N ASN A 300 18.11 -21.54 0.94
CA ASN A 300 19.32 -22.02 0.28
C ASN A 300 19.13 -22.12 -1.25
N LEU A 301 17.96 -22.57 -1.73
CA LEU A 301 17.67 -22.62 -3.17
C LEU A 301 17.63 -21.23 -3.80
N VAL A 302 17.04 -20.24 -3.12
CA VAL A 302 17.04 -18.84 -3.59
C VAL A 302 18.47 -18.29 -3.66
N ARG A 303 19.31 -18.62 -2.67
CA ARG A 303 20.74 -18.25 -2.69
C ARG A 303 21.48 -18.91 -3.85
N GLU A 304 21.16 -20.16 -4.17
CA GLU A 304 21.72 -20.87 -5.32
C GLU A 304 21.29 -20.21 -6.64
N ARG A 305 20.00 -19.89 -6.81
CA ARG A 305 19.48 -19.13 -7.96
C ARG A 305 20.23 -17.81 -8.14
N LYS A 306 20.42 -17.05 -7.06
CA LYS A 306 21.21 -15.81 -7.08
C LYS A 306 22.64 -16.07 -7.50
N SER A 307 23.32 -17.05 -6.90
CA SER A 307 24.71 -17.37 -7.26
C SER A 307 24.85 -17.78 -8.73
N ALA A 308 23.87 -18.50 -9.26
CA ALA A 308 23.81 -18.88 -10.66
C ALA A 308 23.59 -17.66 -11.57
N ALA A 309 22.70 -16.74 -11.18
CA ALA A 309 22.48 -15.47 -11.87
C ALA A 309 23.73 -14.59 -11.88
N THR A 310 24.43 -14.46 -10.76
CA THR A 310 25.69 -13.71 -10.68
C THR A 310 26.80 -14.35 -11.51
N ALA A 311 26.90 -15.69 -11.51
CA ALA A 311 27.92 -16.41 -12.29
C ALA A 311 27.73 -16.28 -13.82
N ARG A 312 26.48 -16.14 -14.28
CA ARG A 312 26.13 -15.99 -15.71
C ARG A 312 25.97 -14.54 -16.16
N ALA A 313 26.01 -13.58 -15.23
CA ALA A 313 25.74 -12.18 -15.51
C ALA A 313 26.71 -11.60 -16.56
N TRP A 314 26.15 -10.86 -17.51
CA TRP A 314 26.96 -10.07 -18.43
C TRP A 314 27.44 -8.78 -17.76
N PRO A 315 28.66 -8.29 -18.05
CA PRO A 315 29.19 -7.07 -17.44
C PRO A 315 28.28 -5.86 -17.71
N ASP A 316 27.90 -5.11 -16.67
CA ASP A 316 27.12 -3.88 -16.87
C ASP A 316 28.01 -2.75 -17.42
N VAL A 317 27.51 -2.09 -18.46
CA VAL A 317 28.26 -1.08 -19.23
C VAL A 317 27.99 0.33 -18.70
N VAL A 318 26.91 0.50 -17.92
CA VAL A 318 26.46 1.81 -17.44
C VAL A 318 27.30 2.29 -16.25
N ASP A 319 27.91 1.40 -15.46
CA ASP A 319 28.68 1.73 -14.25
C ASP A 319 30.21 1.60 -14.41
N ARG A 320 30.79 2.27 -15.42
CA ARG A 320 32.25 2.49 -15.49
C ARG A 320 32.74 3.63 -14.58
N SER A 321 32.14 3.81 -13.40
CA SER A 321 32.68 4.68 -12.35
C SER A 321 33.56 3.84 -11.42
N ALA A 322 34.72 4.37 -11.01
CA ALA A 322 35.76 3.60 -10.34
C ALA A 322 35.41 3.12 -8.90
N ASP A 323 34.21 3.41 -8.38
CA ASP A 323 33.81 3.12 -6.98
C ASP A 323 32.46 2.38 -6.83
N SER A 324 31.77 2.00 -7.91
CA SER A 324 30.58 1.14 -7.82
C SER A 324 30.98 -0.33 -7.81
N THR A 325 30.72 -1.02 -6.69
CA THR A 325 30.71 -2.48 -6.58
C THR A 325 30.12 -3.11 -7.85
N ARG A 326 30.83 -4.07 -8.47
CA ARG A 326 30.30 -4.92 -9.56
C ARG A 326 28.83 -5.20 -9.25
N GLN A 327 27.90 -4.71 -10.06
CA GLN A 327 26.49 -5.08 -9.88
C GLN A 327 26.37 -6.56 -10.23
N ASP A 328 26.23 -7.36 -9.17
CA ASP A 328 26.00 -8.80 -9.24
C ASP A 328 24.68 -9.09 -9.97
N GLY A 329 24.62 -10.16 -10.77
CA GLY A 329 23.39 -10.58 -11.44
C GLY A 329 22.24 -10.72 -10.44
N SER A 330 21.15 -9.97 -10.67
CA SER A 330 19.99 -9.91 -9.78
C SER A 330 18.83 -10.78 -10.28
N LEU A 331 18.02 -11.27 -9.34
CA LEU A 331 16.76 -11.96 -9.65
C LEU A 331 15.64 -10.95 -9.92
N PHE A 332 14.58 -11.34 -10.65
CA PHE A 332 13.39 -10.51 -10.84
C PHE A 332 12.73 -10.16 -9.50
N ILE A 333 12.63 -11.13 -8.59
CA ILE A 333 12.09 -10.90 -7.25
C ILE A 333 12.91 -9.89 -6.43
N GLU A 334 14.24 -9.89 -6.59
CA GLU A 334 15.11 -8.93 -5.91
C GLU A 334 14.90 -7.51 -6.45
N ASP A 335 14.79 -7.35 -7.76
CA ASP A 335 14.52 -6.05 -8.38
C ASP A 335 13.12 -5.53 -7.99
N ALA A 336 12.12 -6.42 -7.97
CA ALA A 336 10.76 -6.07 -7.57
C ALA A 336 10.70 -5.59 -6.10
N LEU A 337 11.38 -6.29 -5.19
CA LEU A 337 11.48 -5.90 -3.78
C LEU A 337 12.31 -4.63 -3.58
N ALA A 338 13.35 -4.42 -4.38
CA ALA A 338 14.12 -3.17 -4.38
C ALA A 338 13.25 -1.95 -4.68
N ASN A 339 12.36 -2.09 -5.67
CA ASN A 339 11.49 -1.00 -6.08
C ASN A 339 10.49 -0.64 -4.97
N LEU A 340 10.13 -1.59 -4.10
CA LEU A 340 9.36 -1.31 -2.89
C LEU A 340 10.19 -0.59 -1.80
N ASP A 341 11.50 -0.90 -1.68
CA ASP A 341 12.43 -0.28 -0.70
C ASP A 341 12.73 1.20 -1.02
N ILE A 342 12.84 1.56 -2.30
CA ILE A 342 13.25 2.91 -2.73
C ILE A 342 12.27 3.98 -2.22
N GLU A 343 10.97 3.68 -2.17
CA GLU A 343 9.97 4.60 -1.62
C GLU A 343 9.97 4.63 -0.08
N GLN A 344 10.37 3.53 0.58
CA GLN A 344 10.44 3.47 2.05
C GLN A 344 11.60 4.28 2.64
N ALA A 345 12.69 4.47 1.88
CA ALA A 345 13.81 5.31 2.30
C ALA A 345 13.45 6.80 2.34
N CYS A 346 12.49 7.25 1.51
CA CYS A 346 11.96 8.61 1.58
C CYS A 346 11.09 8.83 2.84
N ASP A 347 10.44 7.79 3.35
CA ASP A 347 9.57 7.87 4.54
C ASP A 347 10.36 7.80 5.87
N GLN A 348 11.56 7.20 5.89
CA GLN A 348 12.34 6.97 7.11
C GLN A 348 13.03 8.21 7.70
N GLU A 349 13.05 9.35 7.00
CA GLU A 349 13.57 10.61 7.56
C GLU A 349 12.67 11.19 8.68
N LEU A 350 11.45 10.69 8.85
CA LEU A 350 10.52 11.12 9.90
C LEU A 350 10.38 10.08 11.02
N GLY A 351 11.07 10.34 12.13
CA GLY A 351 11.09 9.49 13.31
C GLY A 351 9.79 9.44 14.10
N GLU A 352 8.78 8.72 13.61
CA GLU A 352 7.60 8.34 14.39
C GLU A 352 7.45 6.82 14.50
N GLU A 353 7.06 6.37 15.70
CA GLU A 353 6.90 4.96 16.07
C GLU A 353 6.07 4.20 15.04
N SER A 354 6.58 3.06 14.57
CA SER A 354 5.93 2.24 13.53
C SER A 354 4.51 1.85 14.00
N TYR A 355 3.50 2.56 13.49
CA TYR A 355 2.06 2.29 13.63
C TYR A 355 1.63 0.92 13.08
N PHE A 356 2.55 0.01 12.79
CA PHE A 356 2.25 -1.35 12.36
C PHE A 356 2.96 -2.41 13.21
N ALA A 357 3.81 -1.98 14.16
CA ALA A 357 4.54 -2.88 15.07
C ALA A 357 3.61 -3.84 15.84
N PHE A 358 2.35 -3.47 16.02
CA PHE A 358 1.34 -4.24 16.73
C PHE A 358 0.54 -5.21 15.83
N LEU A 359 0.51 -5.04 14.49
CA LEU A 359 -0.08 -6.02 13.57
C LEU A 359 0.89 -7.16 13.24
N LEU A 360 2.18 -6.92 13.46
CA LEU A 360 3.24 -7.90 13.22
C LEU A 360 3.18 -8.99 14.30
N LYS A 361 2.91 -10.22 13.87
CA LYS A 361 2.99 -11.40 14.75
C LYS A 361 4.45 -11.82 14.99
N ASP A 362 5.32 -11.65 13.99
CA ASP A 362 6.75 -11.98 14.04
C ASP A 362 7.62 -10.71 13.92
N SER A 363 8.03 -10.16 15.06
CA SER A 363 8.92 -8.98 15.12
C SER A 363 10.32 -9.25 14.54
N SER A 364 10.73 -10.52 14.40
CA SER A 364 12.02 -10.95 13.86
C SER A 364 12.15 -10.69 12.36
N SER A 365 11.12 -11.02 11.58
CA SER A 365 11.08 -10.88 10.11
C SER A 365 11.07 -9.41 9.68
N PHE A 366 10.41 -8.55 10.46
CA PHE A 366 10.42 -7.10 10.26
C PHE A 366 11.71 -6.43 10.76
N SER A 367 12.38 -7.02 11.75
CA SER A 367 13.72 -6.55 12.15
C SER A 367 14.75 -6.87 11.07
N ARG A 368 14.57 -7.98 10.35
CA ARG A 368 15.40 -8.35 9.21
C ARG A 368 15.22 -7.41 8.02
N SER A 369 13.98 -7.00 7.70
CA SER A 369 13.74 -6.01 6.64
C SER A 369 14.40 -4.66 6.93
N LYS A 370 14.44 -4.25 8.20
CA LYS A 370 15.15 -3.04 8.63
C LYS A 370 16.68 -3.12 8.53
N ILE A 371 17.26 -4.32 8.55
CA ILE A 371 18.72 -4.52 8.56
C ILE A 371 19.25 -4.87 7.16
N GLU A 372 18.53 -5.69 6.40
CA GLU A 372 18.95 -6.24 5.10
C GLU A 372 18.17 -5.65 3.90
N GLY A 373 17.22 -4.73 4.14
CA GLY A 373 16.26 -4.25 3.13
C GLY A 373 15.18 -5.29 2.78
N LEU A 374 14.15 -4.92 2.03
CA LEU A 374 13.16 -5.88 1.51
C LEU A 374 13.80 -6.92 0.59
N ARG A 375 14.89 -6.59 -0.13
CA ARG A 375 15.67 -7.57 -0.92
C ARG A 375 16.13 -8.78 -0.10
N GLY A 376 16.56 -8.57 1.15
CA GLY A 376 17.03 -9.64 2.05
C GLY A 376 15.91 -10.48 2.67
N CYS A 377 14.66 -10.08 2.51
CA CYS A 377 13.51 -10.71 3.14
C CYS A 377 12.94 -11.90 2.37
N TYR A 378 13.36 -12.11 1.12
CA TYR A 378 12.91 -13.22 0.30
C TYR A 378 13.86 -14.44 0.43
N PRO A 379 13.33 -15.68 0.51
CA PRO A 379 11.91 -16.04 0.54
C PRO A 379 11.23 -15.69 1.88
N PHE A 380 9.91 -15.51 1.86
CA PHE A 380 9.13 -15.28 3.07
C PHE A 380 8.88 -16.60 3.81
N GLU A 381 9.00 -16.58 5.14
CA GLU A 381 8.90 -17.79 5.98
C GLU A 381 7.51 -18.42 5.99
N SER A 382 6.47 -17.59 5.99
CA SER A 382 5.08 -18.01 6.01
C SER A 382 4.22 -17.09 5.14
N LEU A 383 3.01 -17.55 4.82
CA LEU A 383 2.04 -16.72 4.11
C LEU A 383 1.75 -15.43 4.89
N GLN A 384 1.61 -15.54 6.22
CA GLN A 384 1.41 -14.38 7.08
C GLN A 384 2.60 -13.41 7.02
N ALA A 385 3.84 -13.92 7.09
CA ALA A 385 5.03 -13.07 6.97
C ALA A 385 5.11 -12.36 5.61
N ALA A 386 4.71 -13.03 4.52
CA ALA A 386 4.64 -12.42 3.20
C ALA A 386 3.64 -11.25 3.17
N VAL A 387 2.44 -11.45 3.72
CA VAL A 387 1.40 -10.41 3.78
C VAL A 387 1.83 -9.23 4.66
N ASP A 388 2.36 -9.54 5.85
CA ASP A 388 2.84 -8.55 6.81
C ASP A 388 3.95 -7.68 6.21
N ILE A 389 4.96 -8.30 5.58
CA ILE A 389 6.08 -7.55 4.99
C ILE A 389 5.63 -6.75 3.76
N LEU A 390 4.86 -7.33 2.85
CA LEU A 390 4.51 -6.66 1.60
C LEU A 390 3.49 -5.54 1.79
N PHE A 391 2.47 -5.73 2.62
CA PHE A 391 1.33 -4.80 2.69
C PHE A 391 1.38 -3.82 3.87
N LEU A 392 2.24 -4.06 4.88
CA LEU A 392 2.51 -3.09 5.95
C LEU A 392 3.81 -2.30 5.72
N CYS A 393 4.74 -2.77 4.89
CA CYS A 393 5.92 -2.00 4.45
C CYS A 393 5.70 -1.37 3.07
N GLY A 394 6.53 -0.38 2.74
CA GLY A 394 6.47 0.37 1.47
C GLY A 394 5.21 1.23 1.32
N SER A 395 5.12 2.01 0.24
CA SER A 395 3.97 2.89 -0.05
C SER A 395 2.67 2.11 -0.28
N SER A 396 1.52 2.68 0.08
CA SER A 396 0.20 2.11 -0.25
C SER A 396 -0.13 2.20 -1.74
N ASP A 397 0.52 3.09 -2.50
CA ASP A 397 0.30 3.27 -3.94
C ASP A 397 0.80 2.08 -4.78
N LEU A 398 1.77 1.33 -4.26
CA LEU A 398 2.38 0.19 -4.94
C LEU A 398 1.57 -1.12 -4.82
N VAL A 399 0.26 -1.05 -4.63
CA VAL A 399 -0.61 -2.22 -4.41
C VAL A 399 -0.50 -3.27 -5.51
N VAL A 400 -0.42 -2.83 -6.78
CA VAL A 400 -0.29 -3.73 -7.93
C VAL A 400 1.04 -4.48 -7.91
N ALA A 401 2.13 -3.78 -7.57
CA ALA A 401 3.45 -4.39 -7.45
C ALA A 401 3.49 -5.38 -6.27
N LYS A 402 2.92 -5.03 -5.13
CA LYS A 402 2.80 -5.90 -3.95
C LYS A 402 2.00 -7.18 -4.26
N GLN A 403 0.89 -7.05 -4.99
CA GLN A 403 0.08 -8.18 -5.46
C GLN A 403 0.88 -9.07 -6.43
N ALA A 404 1.61 -8.50 -7.38
CA ALA A 404 2.44 -9.26 -8.31
C ALA A 404 3.57 -10.03 -7.59
N ILE A 405 4.20 -9.42 -6.59
CA ILE A 405 5.21 -10.09 -5.76
C ILE A 405 4.58 -11.22 -4.94
N PHE A 406 3.37 -11.03 -4.43
CA PHE A 406 2.65 -12.09 -3.72
C PHE A 406 2.28 -13.26 -4.65
N VAL A 407 1.86 -12.97 -5.89
CA VAL A 407 1.61 -13.98 -6.92
C VAL A 407 2.90 -14.74 -7.27
N TYR A 408 4.02 -14.04 -7.44
CA TYR A 408 5.33 -14.67 -7.63
C TYR A 408 5.63 -15.63 -6.47
N TYR A 409 5.40 -15.22 -5.23
CA TYR A 409 5.61 -16.06 -4.05
C TYR A 409 4.74 -17.33 -4.08
N LEU A 410 3.47 -17.22 -4.50
CA LEU A 410 2.58 -18.38 -4.67
C LEU A 410 3.09 -19.33 -5.75
N PHE A 411 3.56 -18.82 -6.89
CA PHE A 411 4.16 -19.64 -7.94
C PHE A 411 5.43 -20.33 -7.46
N ASP A 412 6.37 -19.61 -6.84
CA ASP A 412 7.63 -20.19 -6.37
C ASP A 412 7.39 -21.32 -5.37
N ARG A 413 6.40 -21.15 -4.48
CA ARG A 413 6.01 -22.17 -3.51
C ARG A 413 5.45 -23.45 -4.15
N HIS A 414 4.85 -23.39 -5.34
CA HIS A 414 4.02 -24.49 -5.85
C HIS A 414 4.32 -25.00 -7.28
N TRP A 415 4.99 -24.26 -8.16
CA TRP A 415 4.93 -24.52 -9.62
C TRP A 415 5.39 -25.91 -10.09
N SER A 416 6.26 -26.61 -9.35
CA SER A 416 6.67 -27.99 -9.68
C SER A 416 5.72 -29.09 -9.15
N ARG A 417 4.62 -28.71 -8.49
CA ARG A 417 3.56 -29.61 -8.02
C ARG A 417 2.48 -29.76 -9.10
N PRO A 418 1.69 -30.86 -9.09
CA PRO A 418 0.55 -31.01 -9.97
C PRO A 418 -0.39 -29.81 -9.87
N GLU A 419 -0.85 -29.31 -11.02
CA GLU A 419 -1.63 -28.07 -11.09
C GLU A 419 -2.96 -28.18 -10.31
N GLU A 420 -3.53 -29.38 -10.23
CA GLU A 420 -4.76 -29.66 -9.51
C GLU A 420 -4.64 -29.39 -8.00
N GLU A 421 -3.42 -29.29 -7.46
CA GLU A 421 -3.19 -29.02 -6.04
C GLU A 421 -3.18 -27.52 -5.69
N TRP A 422 -2.92 -26.62 -6.65
CA TRP A 422 -2.62 -25.22 -6.34
C TRP A 422 -3.13 -24.18 -7.35
N ARG A 423 -3.44 -24.57 -8.58
CA ARG A 423 -3.84 -23.62 -9.65
C ARG A 423 -5.12 -22.87 -9.30
N ASP A 424 -6.13 -23.56 -8.78
CA ASP A 424 -7.41 -22.96 -8.37
C ASP A 424 -7.24 -21.83 -7.34
N ILE A 425 -6.19 -21.90 -6.51
CA ILE A 425 -5.91 -20.92 -5.46
C ILE A 425 -5.34 -19.64 -6.08
N VAL A 426 -4.42 -19.79 -7.03
CA VAL A 426 -3.85 -18.65 -7.76
C VAL A 426 -4.90 -17.99 -8.64
N ASP A 427 -5.78 -18.78 -9.28
CA ASP A 427 -6.89 -18.28 -10.08
C ASP A 427 -7.95 -17.55 -9.23
N ASP A 428 -8.25 -18.06 -8.02
CA ASP A 428 -9.12 -17.36 -7.05
C ASP A 428 -8.49 -16.05 -6.56
N PHE A 429 -7.18 -16.03 -6.30
CA PHE A 429 -6.47 -14.79 -5.95
C PHE A 429 -6.55 -13.77 -7.09
N ALA A 430 -6.26 -14.19 -8.31
CA ALA A 430 -6.33 -13.31 -9.48
C ALA A 430 -7.74 -12.75 -9.68
N THR A 431 -8.77 -13.59 -9.51
CA THR A 431 -10.18 -13.17 -9.61
C THR A 431 -10.57 -12.21 -8.48
N SER A 432 -10.14 -12.48 -7.24
CA SER A 432 -10.46 -11.66 -6.07
C SER A 432 -9.87 -10.25 -6.14
N PHE A 433 -8.68 -10.11 -6.73
CA PHE A 433 -7.94 -8.84 -6.79
C PHE A 433 -7.88 -8.23 -8.20
N GLY A 434 -8.63 -8.78 -9.17
CA GLY A 434 -8.73 -8.23 -10.52
C GLY A 434 -7.44 -8.32 -11.34
N ILE A 435 -6.57 -9.30 -11.06
CA ILE A 435 -5.32 -9.52 -11.79
C ILE A 435 -5.66 -10.16 -13.13
N ASN A 436 -5.28 -9.49 -14.21
CA ASN A 436 -5.52 -9.99 -15.55
C ASN A 436 -4.60 -11.20 -15.86
N ARG A 437 -5.02 -12.03 -16.81
CA ARG A 437 -4.28 -13.24 -17.23
C ARG A 437 -2.85 -12.93 -17.68
N HIS A 438 -2.63 -11.81 -18.37
CA HIS A 438 -1.32 -11.44 -18.89
C HIS A 438 -0.33 -11.17 -17.74
N SER A 439 -0.70 -10.36 -16.75
CA SER A 439 0.10 -10.06 -15.56
C SER A 439 0.33 -11.29 -14.68
N LEU A 440 -0.63 -12.22 -14.64
CA LEU A 440 -0.48 -13.49 -13.94
C LEU A 440 0.60 -14.36 -14.60
N LEU A 441 0.53 -14.54 -15.92
CA LEU A 441 1.53 -15.31 -16.68
C LEU A 441 2.90 -14.64 -16.69
N GLU A 442 2.96 -13.31 -16.72
CA GLU A 442 4.20 -12.55 -16.62
C GLU A 442 4.88 -12.79 -15.26
N SER A 443 4.12 -12.74 -14.16
CA SER A 443 4.63 -13.06 -12.82
C SER A 443 5.14 -14.51 -12.74
N PHE A 444 4.46 -15.45 -13.41
CA PHE A 444 4.91 -16.83 -13.49
C PHE A 444 6.22 -16.96 -14.27
N ILE A 445 6.35 -16.28 -15.40
CA ILE A 445 7.58 -16.28 -16.21
C ILE A 445 8.75 -15.68 -15.43
N PHE A 446 8.55 -14.62 -14.65
CA PHE A 446 9.61 -14.10 -13.77
C PHE A 446 10.07 -15.15 -12.76
N CYS A 447 9.14 -15.93 -12.18
CA CYS A 447 9.48 -17.03 -11.28
C CYS A 447 10.27 -18.14 -11.98
N LEU A 448 9.87 -18.53 -13.19
CA LEU A 448 10.55 -19.55 -13.99
C LEU A 448 11.96 -19.11 -14.43
N LEU A 449 12.13 -17.84 -14.84
CA LEU A 449 13.41 -17.32 -15.30
C LEU A 449 14.42 -17.11 -14.15
N ASP A 450 13.93 -16.85 -12.94
CA ASP A 450 14.75 -16.83 -11.73
C ASP A 450 15.21 -18.23 -11.31
N ASP A 451 14.42 -19.27 -11.59
CA ASP A 451 14.80 -20.66 -11.34
C ASP A 451 15.89 -21.10 -12.34
N HIS A 452 17.04 -21.56 -11.84
CA HIS A 452 18.21 -21.85 -12.66
C HIS A 452 18.15 -23.21 -13.37
N THR A 453 17.09 -24.00 -13.15
CA THR A 453 16.89 -25.33 -13.74
C THR A 453 16.49 -25.28 -15.21
N ASP A 454 16.85 -26.31 -15.98
CA ASP A 454 16.52 -26.40 -17.42
C ASP A 454 15.02 -26.65 -17.64
N GLU A 455 14.35 -27.36 -16.71
CA GLU A 455 12.90 -27.57 -16.77
C GLU A 455 12.14 -26.24 -16.71
N ALA A 456 12.53 -25.33 -15.80
CA ALA A 456 11.91 -24.02 -15.68
C ALA A 456 12.12 -23.18 -16.96
N LEU A 457 13.28 -23.32 -17.59
CA LEU A 457 13.58 -22.61 -18.83
C LEU A 457 12.71 -23.13 -20.00
N GLN A 458 12.55 -24.44 -20.13
CA GLN A 458 11.67 -25.03 -21.15
C GLN A 458 10.21 -24.64 -20.96
N GLU A 459 9.73 -24.61 -19.71
CA GLU A 459 8.37 -24.16 -19.40
C GLU A 459 8.18 -22.68 -19.78
N SER A 460 9.18 -21.83 -19.50
CA SER A 460 9.12 -20.41 -19.86
C SER A 460 8.94 -20.21 -21.38
N PHE A 461 9.57 -21.05 -22.21
CA PHE A 461 9.48 -20.95 -23.67
C PHE A 461 8.07 -21.19 -24.21
N GLN A 462 7.27 -22.02 -23.54
CA GLN A 462 5.90 -22.30 -23.95
C GLN A 462 4.98 -21.10 -23.69
N LEU A 463 5.27 -20.31 -22.65
CA LEU A 463 4.44 -19.21 -22.19
C LEU A 463 4.84 -17.85 -22.79
N LEU A 464 6.11 -17.67 -23.16
CA LEU A 464 6.62 -16.41 -23.73
C LEU A 464 5.81 -15.86 -24.93
N PRO A 465 5.34 -16.68 -25.90
CA PRO A 465 4.53 -16.16 -27.01
C PRO A 465 3.20 -15.51 -26.59
N GLU A 466 2.63 -15.93 -25.46
CA GLU A 466 1.34 -15.41 -24.97
C GLU A 466 1.49 -14.05 -24.27
N ILE A 467 2.64 -13.80 -23.64
CA ILE A 467 2.90 -12.56 -22.90
C ILE A 467 3.76 -11.55 -23.66
N SER A 468 4.37 -11.95 -24.78
CA SER A 468 5.28 -11.05 -25.48
C SER A 468 4.52 -9.99 -26.27
N GLY A 469 4.89 -8.73 -26.08
CA GLY A 469 4.27 -7.55 -26.67
C GLY A 469 5.04 -6.26 -26.33
N PRO A 470 4.52 -5.08 -26.70
CA PRO A 470 5.24 -3.82 -26.51
C PRO A 470 5.60 -3.52 -25.04
N THR A 471 4.81 -4.04 -24.11
CA THR A 471 4.97 -3.88 -22.66
C THR A 471 5.87 -4.93 -22.01
N THR A 472 6.44 -5.88 -22.77
CA THR A 472 7.30 -6.93 -22.23
C THR A 472 8.50 -6.36 -21.50
N HIS A 473 8.76 -6.90 -20.31
CA HIS A 473 9.87 -6.45 -19.47
C HIS A 473 11.24 -6.72 -20.13
N PRO A 474 12.11 -5.71 -20.31
CA PRO A 474 13.35 -5.83 -21.09
C PRO A 474 14.36 -6.82 -20.48
N LYS A 475 14.34 -7.00 -19.16
CA LYS A 475 15.17 -8.00 -18.46
C LYS A 475 14.92 -9.44 -18.91
N ILE A 476 13.76 -9.77 -19.47
CA ILE A 476 13.47 -11.12 -20.00
C ILE A 476 14.49 -11.50 -21.08
N ALA A 477 14.73 -10.61 -22.06
CA ALA A 477 15.70 -10.87 -23.12
C ALA A 477 17.13 -11.00 -22.57
N ARG A 478 17.50 -10.18 -21.57
CA ARG A 478 18.81 -10.25 -20.90
C ARG A 478 19.00 -11.59 -20.17
N VAL A 479 18.01 -12.04 -19.41
CA VAL A 479 18.10 -13.32 -18.68
C VAL A 479 18.14 -14.51 -19.65
N LEU A 480 17.38 -14.47 -20.75
CA LEU A 480 17.45 -15.51 -21.78
C LEU A 480 18.83 -15.59 -22.45
N LEU A 481 19.45 -14.44 -22.71
CA LEU A 481 20.83 -14.35 -23.21
C LEU A 481 21.84 -14.93 -22.20
N GLU A 482 21.71 -14.56 -20.92
CA GLU A 482 22.50 -15.08 -19.80
C GLU A 482 22.36 -16.60 -19.63
N ARG A 483 21.18 -17.16 -19.97
CA ARG A 483 20.90 -18.60 -20.02
C ARG A 483 21.37 -19.27 -21.31
N GLN A 484 22.23 -18.61 -22.10
CA GLN A 484 22.82 -19.12 -23.34
C GLN A 484 21.77 -19.47 -24.42
N ASN A 485 20.61 -18.80 -24.41
CA ASN A 485 19.54 -19.00 -25.40
C ASN A 485 19.26 -17.70 -26.18
N PRO A 486 20.21 -17.26 -27.04
CA PRO A 486 20.08 -16.00 -27.77
C PRO A 486 18.93 -16.01 -28.79
N GLU A 487 18.61 -17.17 -29.37
CA GLU A 487 17.53 -17.29 -30.36
C GLU A 487 16.15 -16.97 -29.77
N VAL A 488 15.87 -17.46 -28.55
CA VAL A 488 14.60 -17.15 -27.87
C VAL A 488 14.59 -15.70 -27.39
N ALA A 489 15.73 -15.20 -26.88
CA ALA A 489 15.87 -13.79 -26.53
C ALA A 489 15.55 -12.88 -27.73
N HIS A 490 16.05 -13.23 -28.90
CA HIS A 490 15.81 -12.52 -30.15
C HIS A 490 14.33 -12.58 -30.58
N MET A 491 13.66 -13.73 -30.44
CA MET A 491 12.22 -13.82 -30.69
C MET A 491 11.41 -12.91 -29.76
N VAL A 492 11.76 -12.83 -28.47
CA VAL A 492 11.10 -11.93 -27.52
C VAL A 492 11.31 -10.46 -27.90
N LEU A 493 12.53 -10.08 -28.34
CA LEU A 493 12.79 -8.73 -28.85
C LEU A 493 11.95 -8.40 -30.10
N ARG A 494 11.73 -9.39 -30.98
CA ARG A 494 10.86 -9.23 -32.16
C ARG A 494 9.39 -9.07 -31.78
N TRP A 495 8.87 -9.95 -30.91
CA TRP A 495 7.48 -9.87 -30.44
C TRP A 495 7.20 -8.58 -29.66
N SER A 496 8.20 -8.05 -28.96
CA SER A 496 8.07 -6.77 -28.26
C SER A 496 8.19 -5.54 -29.16
N GLY A 497 8.51 -5.70 -30.45
CA GLY A 497 8.71 -4.59 -31.38
C GLY A 497 9.97 -3.76 -31.12
N ARG A 498 10.89 -4.26 -30.30
CA ARG A 498 12.13 -3.56 -29.89
C ARG A 498 13.34 -3.90 -30.78
N ASP A 499 13.18 -4.88 -31.67
CA ASP A 499 14.26 -5.42 -32.53
C ASP A 499 14.73 -4.48 -33.65
N ASP A 500 13.85 -3.56 -34.09
CA ASP A 500 14.08 -2.75 -35.28
C ASP A 500 14.70 -1.38 -34.97
N GLY A 501 14.79 -0.94 -33.71
CA GLY A 501 15.27 0.39 -33.34
C GLY A 501 14.26 1.51 -33.63
N SER A 502 13.01 1.16 -34.00
CA SER A 502 11.92 2.11 -34.26
C SER A 502 11.58 2.96 -33.03
N GLN A 503 11.66 2.36 -31.85
CA GLN A 503 11.34 2.96 -30.56
C GLN A 503 12.62 3.40 -29.82
N LEU A 504 12.55 4.54 -29.11
CA LEU A 504 13.63 4.95 -28.21
C LEU A 504 13.54 4.11 -26.92
N VAL A 505 14.61 3.38 -26.62
CA VAL A 505 14.71 2.48 -25.45
C VAL A 505 15.75 2.99 -24.46
N SER A 506 15.89 2.34 -23.30
CA SER A 506 16.99 2.64 -22.37
C SER A 506 18.34 2.16 -22.91
N LEU A 507 19.45 2.73 -22.44
CA LEU A 507 20.79 2.35 -22.91
C LEU A 507 21.12 0.88 -22.57
N SER A 508 20.77 0.42 -21.37
CA SER A 508 20.97 -0.97 -20.93
C SER A 508 20.20 -1.95 -21.83
N GLU A 509 18.98 -1.58 -22.21
CA GLU A 509 18.16 -2.36 -23.13
C GLU A 509 18.75 -2.37 -24.55
N ALA A 510 19.21 -1.23 -25.05
CA ALA A 510 19.87 -1.14 -26.35
C ALA A 510 21.12 -2.02 -26.45
N VAL A 511 21.94 -2.02 -25.40
CA VAL A 511 23.12 -2.90 -25.27
C VAL A 511 22.69 -4.36 -25.31
N THR A 512 21.63 -4.74 -24.60
CA THR A 512 21.09 -6.11 -24.62
C THR A 512 20.66 -6.53 -26.02
N VAL A 513 19.99 -5.67 -26.79
CA VAL A 513 19.59 -5.96 -28.18
C VAL A 513 20.81 -6.22 -29.06
N VAL A 514 21.86 -5.38 -28.95
CA VAL A 514 23.12 -5.56 -29.69
C VAL A 514 23.76 -6.91 -29.32
N TRP A 515 23.86 -7.23 -28.04
CA TRP A 515 24.43 -8.49 -27.58
C TRP A 515 23.67 -9.70 -28.13
N VAL A 516 22.33 -9.68 -28.05
CA VAL A 516 21.48 -10.76 -28.58
C VAL A 516 21.69 -10.94 -30.09
N LYS A 517 21.70 -9.86 -30.89
CA LYS A 517 21.90 -9.93 -32.34
C LYS A 517 23.29 -10.48 -32.71
N VAL A 518 24.34 -10.06 -32.00
CA VAL A 518 25.70 -10.58 -32.25
C VAL A 518 25.80 -12.07 -31.90
N GLU A 519 25.20 -12.51 -30.79
CA GLU A 519 25.15 -13.94 -30.40
C GLU A 519 24.33 -14.78 -31.38
N CYS A 520 23.27 -14.22 -31.99
CA CYS A 520 22.52 -14.85 -33.09
C CYS A 520 23.26 -14.79 -34.44
N ARG A 521 24.51 -14.29 -34.49
CA ARG A 521 25.31 -14.10 -35.71
C ARG A 521 24.70 -13.12 -36.73
N LEU A 522 23.86 -12.21 -36.27
CA LEU A 522 23.20 -11.17 -37.06
C LEU A 522 23.97 -9.84 -36.98
N LEU A 523 25.26 -9.88 -37.32
CA LEU A 523 26.18 -8.73 -37.18
C LEU A 523 25.70 -7.48 -37.95
N THR A 524 25.24 -7.67 -39.18
CA THR A 524 24.73 -6.56 -40.01
C THR A 524 23.48 -5.95 -39.39
N GLU A 525 22.60 -6.76 -38.79
CA GLU A 525 21.42 -6.24 -38.11
C GLU A 525 21.81 -5.47 -36.84
N ALA A 526 22.76 -5.97 -36.05
CA ALA A 526 23.28 -5.30 -34.87
C ALA A 526 23.87 -3.92 -35.21
N PHE A 527 24.64 -3.86 -36.31
CA PHE A 527 25.19 -2.62 -36.85
C PHE A 527 24.09 -1.64 -37.29
N THR A 528 23.11 -2.09 -38.07
CA THR A 528 22.01 -1.22 -38.51
C THR A 528 21.16 -0.71 -37.35
N TYR A 529 20.92 -1.55 -36.35
CA TYR A 529 20.19 -1.20 -35.13
C TYR A 529 20.90 -0.09 -34.35
N GLN A 530 22.21 -0.27 -34.08
CA GLN A 530 23.02 0.71 -33.37
C GLN A 530 22.99 2.07 -34.09
N ARG A 531 23.20 2.10 -35.41
CA ARG A 531 23.18 3.35 -36.18
C ARG A 531 21.83 4.05 -36.17
N MET A 532 20.74 3.29 -36.31
CA MET A 532 19.41 3.88 -36.29
C MET A 532 19.13 4.51 -34.92
N LEU A 533 19.46 3.81 -33.84
CA LEU A 533 19.22 4.29 -32.49
C LEU A 533 20.08 5.53 -32.18
N CYS A 534 21.37 5.51 -32.51
CA CYS A 534 22.25 6.68 -32.37
C CYS A 534 21.74 7.89 -33.18
N THR A 535 21.24 7.66 -34.39
CA THR A 535 20.64 8.74 -35.21
C THR A 535 19.42 9.35 -34.53
N LYS A 536 18.55 8.53 -33.93
CA LYS A 536 17.37 9.01 -33.19
C LYS A 536 17.71 9.74 -31.91
N VAL A 537 18.65 9.23 -31.12
CA VAL A 537 19.13 9.93 -29.91
C VAL A 537 19.72 11.28 -30.30
N ARG A 538 20.49 11.34 -31.39
CA ARG A 538 21.02 12.58 -31.95
C ARG A 538 19.90 13.55 -32.36
N GLU A 539 18.90 13.10 -33.10
CA GLU A 539 17.74 13.92 -33.47
C GLU A 539 16.94 14.43 -32.26
N LYS A 540 16.77 13.62 -31.22
CA LYS A 540 16.08 13.99 -29.98
C LYS A 540 16.85 15.06 -29.21
N ASN A 541 18.18 14.90 -29.07
CA ASN A 541 19.05 15.88 -28.42
C ASN A 541 19.01 17.24 -29.14
N PHE A 542 18.88 17.27 -30.47
CA PHE A 542 18.73 18.51 -31.23
C PHE A 542 17.36 19.20 -31.06
N LYS A 543 16.28 18.43 -30.82
CA LYS A 543 14.91 18.96 -30.74
C LYS A 543 14.52 19.51 -29.37
N TYR A 544 15.05 18.92 -28.28
CA TYR A 544 14.58 19.22 -26.93
C TYR A 544 15.66 19.73 -25.96
N GLY A 545 16.92 19.85 -26.41
CA GLY A 545 18.05 20.13 -25.52
C GLY A 545 18.38 18.94 -24.59
N PRO A 546 19.43 19.05 -23.76
CA PRO A 546 19.75 18.02 -22.77
C PRO A 546 18.61 17.89 -21.74
N SER A 547 18.15 16.66 -21.51
CA SER A 547 17.09 16.31 -20.54
C SER A 547 17.51 16.62 -19.10
N GLU A 548 16.61 17.15 -18.26
CA GLU A 548 16.87 17.44 -16.84
C GLU A 548 17.00 16.17 -15.97
N ASP A 549 16.51 15.02 -16.45
CA ASP A 549 16.77 13.72 -15.83
C ASP A 549 18.23 13.31 -16.08
N GLY A 550 19.02 13.26 -15.00
CA GLY A 550 20.46 12.94 -14.96
C GLY A 550 20.90 11.58 -15.53
N GLN A 551 20.04 10.88 -16.28
CA GLN A 551 20.31 9.63 -16.99
C GLN A 551 20.64 9.81 -18.48
N CYS A 552 20.41 10.97 -19.08
CA CYS A 552 20.67 11.16 -20.51
C CYS A 552 22.14 11.52 -20.78
N ARG A 553 23.00 10.51 -20.88
CA ARG A 553 24.35 10.63 -21.45
C ARG A 553 24.29 11.18 -22.89
N CYS A 554 25.30 11.93 -23.34
CA CYS A 554 25.35 12.57 -24.65
C CYS A 554 25.18 11.53 -25.79
N TRP A 555 24.69 11.91 -26.97
CA TRP A 555 24.60 10.98 -28.12
C TRP A 555 25.97 10.35 -28.47
N MET A 556 27.06 11.06 -28.18
CA MET A 556 28.42 10.55 -28.31
C MET A 556 28.69 9.40 -27.35
N ASP A 557 28.17 9.46 -26.11
CA ASP A 557 28.33 8.40 -25.11
C ASP A 557 27.53 7.15 -25.48
N TRP A 558 26.33 7.33 -26.05
CA TRP A 558 25.56 6.21 -26.62
C TRP A 558 26.31 5.52 -27.76
N THR A 559 26.94 6.32 -28.62
CA THR A 559 27.74 5.81 -29.74
C THR A 559 28.99 5.10 -29.23
N GLU A 560 29.71 5.69 -28.28
CA GLU A 560 30.87 5.06 -27.63
C GLU A 560 30.48 3.69 -27.06
N ILE A 561 29.43 3.65 -26.25
CA ILE A 561 29.02 2.43 -25.55
C ILE A 561 28.56 1.36 -26.53
N LEU A 562 27.66 1.66 -27.45
CA LEU A 562 27.13 0.65 -28.37
C LEU A 562 28.18 0.13 -29.36
N VAL A 563 29.04 1.01 -29.90
CA VAL A 563 30.12 0.60 -30.80
C VAL A 563 31.18 -0.20 -30.05
N SER A 564 31.55 0.23 -28.84
CA SER A 564 32.53 -0.49 -28.02
C SER A 564 32.02 -1.88 -27.64
N GLU A 565 30.76 -2.00 -27.23
CA GLU A 565 30.16 -3.29 -26.88
C GLU A 565 30.06 -4.21 -28.09
N LEU A 566 29.59 -3.71 -29.24
CA LEU A 566 29.55 -4.48 -30.49
C LEU A 566 30.95 -5.00 -30.86
N CYS A 567 31.97 -4.13 -30.76
CA CYS A 567 33.36 -4.46 -31.04
C CYS A 567 33.92 -5.52 -30.08
N CYS A 568 33.86 -5.27 -28.77
CA CYS A 568 34.36 -6.19 -27.75
C CYS A 568 33.74 -7.59 -27.85
N LEU A 569 32.43 -7.67 -28.12
CA LEU A 569 31.73 -8.94 -28.23
C LEU A 569 32.15 -9.72 -29.48
N CYS A 570 32.30 -9.04 -30.61
CA CYS A 570 32.81 -9.66 -31.84
C CYS A 570 34.26 -10.12 -31.70
N ILE A 571 35.10 -9.36 -30.98
CA ILE A 571 36.47 -9.78 -30.65
C ILE A 571 36.45 -11.07 -29.84
N ARG A 572 35.63 -11.15 -28.78
CA ARG A 572 35.47 -12.38 -27.97
C ARG A 572 34.95 -13.57 -28.78
N ARG A 573 34.17 -13.33 -29.83
CA ARG A 573 33.60 -14.36 -30.71
C ARG A 573 34.42 -14.63 -31.98
N ASN A 574 35.61 -14.03 -32.12
CA ASN A 574 36.48 -14.13 -33.30
C ASN A 574 35.80 -13.71 -34.62
N LEU A 575 35.04 -12.61 -34.60
CA LEU A 575 34.34 -12.01 -35.75
C LEU A 575 34.95 -10.66 -36.17
N VAL A 576 36.22 -10.43 -35.85
CA VAL A 576 36.91 -9.15 -36.05
C VAL A 576 37.07 -8.82 -37.54
N ASP A 577 37.33 -9.83 -38.37
CA ASP A 577 37.37 -9.73 -39.84
C ASP A 577 36.11 -9.09 -40.41
N ARG A 578 34.94 -9.53 -39.95
CA ARG A 578 33.65 -9.01 -40.41
C ARG A 578 33.31 -7.64 -39.86
N ILE A 579 33.82 -7.30 -38.68
CA ILE A 579 33.60 -5.97 -38.08
C ILE A 579 34.33 -4.89 -38.86
N ILE A 580 35.56 -5.17 -39.28
CA ILE A 580 36.42 -4.23 -40.00
C ILE A 580 35.83 -3.89 -41.39
N GLU A 581 35.11 -4.83 -41.99
CA GLU A 581 34.46 -4.65 -43.30
C GLU A 581 33.18 -3.82 -43.26
N LEU A 582 32.64 -3.50 -42.07
CA LEU A 582 31.42 -2.70 -41.96
C LEU A 582 31.70 -1.22 -42.29
N PRO A 583 30.72 -0.48 -42.85
CA PRO A 583 30.90 0.89 -43.31
C PRO A 583 30.80 1.90 -42.14
N TRP A 584 31.80 1.89 -41.27
CA TRP A 584 31.95 2.81 -40.15
C TRP A 584 32.22 4.24 -40.63
N ASN A 585 31.84 5.23 -39.80
CA ASN A 585 32.24 6.61 -40.02
C ASN A 585 33.35 7.01 -39.04
N SER A 586 34.00 8.16 -39.29
CA SER A 586 35.11 8.63 -38.45
C SER A 586 34.76 8.80 -36.96
N ASP A 587 33.50 9.08 -36.63
CA ASP A 587 33.03 9.22 -35.25
C ASP A 587 32.89 7.86 -34.55
N GLU A 588 32.60 6.80 -35.30
CA GLU A 588 32.47 5.41 -34.83
C GLU A 588 33.84 4.70 -34.80
N GLU A 589 34.65 4.87 -35.86
CA GLU A 589 35.97 4.23 -36.04
C GLU A 589 36.90 4.45 -34.87
N LYS A 590 36.93 5.67 -34.30
CA LYS A 590 37.77 5.99 -33.15
C LYS A 590 37.53 5.07 -31.94
N TYR A 591 36.29 4.61 -31.74
CA TYR A 591 35.95 3.70 -30.64
C TYR A 591 36.35 2.25 -30.97
N ILE A 592 36.27 1.86 -32.24
CA ILE A 592 36.74 0.56 -32.73
C ILE A 592 38.24 0.45 -32.56
N HIS A 593 38.99 1.47 -32.97
CA HIS A 593 40.44 1.56 -32.76
C HIS A 593 40.80 1.40 -31.29
N LYS A 594 40.10 2.12 -30.40
CA LYS A 594 40.32 2.04 -28.96
C LYS A 594 40.09 0.62 -28.44
N CYS A 595 38.96 -0.02 -28.77
CA CYS A 595 38.65 -1.38 -28.33
C CYS A 595 39.66 -2.42 -28.86
N LEU A 596 40.05 -2.30 -30.14
CA LEU A 596 41.02 -3.17 -30.76
C LEU A 596 42.40 -2.99 -30.10
N LEU A 597 42.84 -1.75 -29.89
CA LEU A 597 44.11 -1.41 -29.23
C LEU A 597 44.17 -1.93 -27.80
N ASP A 598 43.11 -1.72 -27.02
CA ASP A 598 43.00 -2.22 -25.66
C ASP A 598 43.13 -3.76 -25.64
N CYS A 599 42.39 -4.46 -26.51
CA CYS A 599 42.45 -5.93 -26.59
C CYS A 599 43.82 -6.47 -27.06
N ALA A 600 44.48 -5.77 -27.99
CA ALA A 600 45.80 -6.16 -28.47
C ALA A 600 46.91 -5.89 -27.44
N THR A 601 46.71 -4.91 -26.56
CA THR A 601 47.62 -4.61 -25.44
C THR A 601 47.55 -5.71 -24.37
N ASP A 602 46.35 -6.27 -24.15
CA ASP A 602 46.12 -7.34 -23.18
C ASP A 602 46.65 -8.72 -23.66
N ASP A 603 46.48 -9.08 -24.93
CA ASP A 603 47.07 -10.30 -25.53
C ASP A 603 47.59 -10.08 -26.96
N PRO A 604 48.86 -9.67 -27.11
CA PRO A 604 49.50 -9.37 -28.40
C PRO A 604 49.68 -10.61 -29.31
N SER A 605 49.63 -11.81 -28.73
CA SER A 605 49.93 -13.07 -29.44
C SER A 605 48.69 -13.70 -30.10
N SER A 606 47.51 -13.15 -29.79
CA SER A 606 46.24 -13.60 -30.35
C SER A 606 46.07 -13.22 -31.84
N ALA A 607 45.20 -13.94 -32.55
CA ALA A 607 44.79 -13.58 -33.91
C ALA A 607 44.22 -12.14 -33.99
N ASN A 608 43.67 -11.63 -32.88
CA ASN A 608 43.16 -10.28 -32.74
C ASN A 608 44.28 -9.22 -32.75
N GLY A 609 45.42 -9.51 -32.12
CA GLY A 609 46.61 -8.66 -32.18
C GLY A 609 47.22 -8.58 -33.59
N SER A 610 47.10 -9.66 -34.38
CA SER A 610 47.52 -9.68 -35.78
C SER A 610 46.57 -8.90 -36.71
N LEU A 611 45.26 -8.97 -36.45
CA LEU A 611 44.23 -8.20 -37.19
C LEU A 611 44.30 -6.69 -36.90
N LEU A 612 44.72 -6.31 -35.68
CA LEU A 612 45.04 -4.91 -35.35
C LEU A 612 46.10 -4.33 -36.30
N LEU A 613 47.16 -5.11 -36.54
CA LEU A 613 48.26 -4.71 -37.41
C LEU A 613 47.81 -4.55 -38.86
N VAL A 614 46.88 -5.41 -39.33
CA VAL A 614 46.26 -5.33 -40.66
C VAL A 614 45.37 -4.09 -40.79
N PHE A 615 44.56 -3.78 -39.77
CA PHE A 615 43.72 -2.58 -39.75
C PHE A 615 44.55 -1.29 -39.87
N TYR A 616 45.60 -1.17 -39.04
CA TYR A 616 46.53 -0.02 -39.10
C TYR A 616 47.31 0.08 -40.41
N LEU A 617 47.55 -1.04 -41.11
CA LEU A 617 48.20 -1.04 -42.43
C LEU A 617 47.23 -0.66 -43.56
N GLN A 618 45.93 -0.89 -43.41
CA GLN A 618 44.90 -0.47 -44.38
C GLN A 618 44.60 1.03 -44.31
N ASP A 619 44.63 1.64 -43.12
CA ASP A 619 44.45 3.11 -42.96
C ASP A 619 45.69 3.94 -43.34
N ALA A 620 46.88 3.32 -43.37
CA ALA A 620 48.13 3.99 -43.72
C ALA A 620 48.46 3.99 -45.23
N LEU A 621 47.62 3.32 -46.04
CA LEU A 621 47.69 3.26 -47.52
C LEU A 621 46.58 4.12 -48.13
#